data_AF-A0A2U1N0N3-F1
#
_entry.id   AF-A0A2U1N0N3-F1
#
_cell.length_a   1.000
_cell.length_b   1.000
_cell.length_c   1.000
_cell.angle_alpha   90.00
_cell.angle_beta   90.00
_cell.angle_gamma   90.00
#
_symmetry.space_group_name_H-M   'P 1'
#
loop_
_entity.id
_entity.type
_entity.pdbx_description
1 polymer ?
#
loop_
_entity_poly.entity_id
_entity_poly.type
_entity_poly.pdbx_seq_one_letter_code
_entity_poly.pdbx_strand_id
1 'polypeptide(L)'
;MIVLTWYKYVQTLPKGEWFCWGDCEIHTSLSELVSGGEKRLPDTSIGAIKKKQVGQGLEPSAELDIRWRLLSGKIASDDTRVLLSKAVAIFHAMKFCYT
;
A
#
# COMPACT_ATOMS: atom_id res chain seq x y z
N MET A 1 -25.42 -1.67 -2.34
CA MET A 1 -24.86 -3.02 -2.55
C MET A 1 -23.33 -3.01 -2.63
N ILE A 2 -22.64 -2.28 -1.74
CA ILE A 2 -21.15 -2.26 -1.68
C ILE A 2 -20.66 -2.86 -0.36
N VAL A 3 -21.49 -2.79 0.70
CA VAL A 3 -21.22 -3.39 2.01
C VAL A 3 -21.06 -4.92 1.93
N LEU A 4 -21.86 -5.59 1.09
CA LEU A 4 -21.85 -7.06 0.97
C LEU A 4 -20.60 -7.60 0.25
N THR A 5 -20.03 -6.85 -0.70
CA THR A 5 -18.82 -7.27 -1.42
C THR A 5 -17.55 -7.11 -0.58
N TRP A 6 -17.52 -6.15 0.34
CA TRP A 6 -16.47 -6.06 1.37
C TRP A 6 -16.59 -7.19 2.41
N TYR A 7 -17.80 -7.48 2.88
CA TYR A 7 -18.04 -8.55 3.87
C TYR A 7 -17.63 -9.94 3.37
N LYS A 8 -17.76 -10.20 2.06
CA LYS A 8 -17.34 -11.47 1.45
C LYS A 8 -15.81 -11.66 1.42
N TYR A 9 -15.04 -10.59 1.23
CA TYR A 9 -13.58 -10.64 1.22
C TYR A 9 -13.00 -10.86 2.63
N VAL A 10 -13.69 -10.34 3.66
CA VAL A 10 -13.35 -10.58 5.07
C VAL A 10 -13.62 -12.04 5.47
N GLN A 11 -14.66 -12.68 4.93
CA GLN A 11 -14.96 -14.09 5.21
C GLN A 11 -14.00 -15.09 4.55
N THR A 12 -13.32 -14.70 3.47
CA THR A 12 -12.34 -15.57 2.78
C THR A 12 -10.94 -15.49 3.37
N LEU A 13 -10.73 -14.77 4.47
CA LEU A 13 -9.48 -14.84 5.18
C LEU A 13 -9.35 -16.24 5.80
N PRO A 14 -8.36 -17.09 5.44
CA PRO A 14 -7.97 -18.27 6.21
C PRO A 14 -8.21 -18.18 7.71
N LYS A 15 -8.79 -19.24 8.28
CA LYS A 15 -8.97 -19.35 9.73
C LYS A 15 -7.63 -19.71 10.35
N GLY A 16 -6.86 -18.71 10.78
CA GLY A 16 -5.55 -18.85 11.43
C GLY A 16 -4.98 -17.48 11.83
N GLU A 17 -3.93 -17.44 12.64
CA GLU A 17 -3.23 -16.18 12.95
C GLU A 17 -2.41 -15.73 11.74
N TRP A 18 -2.91 -14.75 11.00
CA TRP A 18 -2.24 -14.17 9.81
C TRP A 18 -1.11 -13.21 10.14
N PHE A 19 -1.13 -12.74 11.37
CA PHE A 19 -0.12 -11.88 11.93
C PHE A 19 0.15 -12.49 13.28
N CYS A 20 1.37 -12.97 13.46
CA CYS A 20 1.75 -13.52 14.74
C CYS A 20 1.48 -12.47 15.84
N TRP A 21 0.71 -12.88 16.85
CA TRP A 21 0.32 -12.04 17.96
C TRP A 21 1.37 -12.20 19.08
N GLY A 22 2.45 -11.43 19.04
CA GLY A 22 3.53 -11.50 20.05
C GLY A 22 4.86 -10.88 19.58
N ASP A 23 5.95 -11.15 20.32
CA ASP A 23 7.34 -10.73 20.00
C ASP A 23 7.93 -11.49 18.80
N CYS A 24 7.18 -11.61 17.72
CA CYS A 24 7.73 -12.04 16.45
C CYS A 24 8.35 -10.87 15.71
N GLU A 25 9.45 -11.18 15.04
CA GLU A 25 10.25 -10.27 14.24
C GLU A 25 9.40 -9.48 13.22
N ILE A 26 8.34 -10.08 12.67
CA ILE A 26 7.41 -9.43 11.75
C ILE A 26 6.62 -8.30 12.43
N HIS A 27 6.11 -8.52 13.64
CA HIS A 27 5.35 -7.51 14.36
C HIS A 27 6.25 -6.33 14.75
N THR A 28 7.45 -6.62 15.26
CA THR A 28 8.46 -5.60 15.59
C THR A 28 8.86 -4.81 14.34
N SER A 29 9.18 -5.51 13.24
CA SER A 29 9.54 -4.87 11.96
C SER A 29 8.43 -3.98 11.41
N LEU A 30 7.17 -4.44 11.46
CA LEU A 30 6.03 -3.64 11.00
C LEU A 30 5.83 -2.41 11.88
N SER A 31 5.95 -2.56 13.20
CA SER A 31 5.85 -1.44 14.14
C SER A 31 6.92 -0.38 13.86
N GLU A 32 8.17 -0.80 13.64
CA GLU A 32 9.27 0.08 13.23
C GLU A 32 9.04 0.74 11.87
N LEU A 33 8.40 0.05 10.92
CA LEU A 33 8.05 0.62 9.62
C LEU A 33 6.93 1.67 9.71
N VAL A 34 5.95 1.46 10.58
CA VAL A 34 4.86 2.42 10.80
C VAL A 34 5.38 3.68 11.50
N SER A 35 6.30 3.53 12.46
CA SER A 35 6.90 4.65 13.19
C SER A 35 8.00 5.37 12.40
N GLY A 36 8.75 4.63 11.56
CA GLY A 36 9.95 5.09 10.84
C GLY A 36 9.72 6.01 9.64
N GLY A 37 8.51 6.55 9.44
CA GLY A 37 8.23 7.58 8.44
C GLY A 37 8.44 7.14 6.98
N GLU A 38 8.81 8.09 6.13
CA GLU A 38 9.02 7.87 4.70
C GLU A 38 10.39 7.26 4.42
N LYS A 39 10.42 6.19 3.63
CA LYS A 39 11.63 5.49 3.19
C LYS A 39 11.75 5.60 1.67
N ARG A 40 12.98 5.77 1.17
CA ARG A 40 13.25 5.75 -0.27
C ARG A 40 12.93 4.37 -0.84
N LEU A 41 12.34 4.32 -2.03
CA LEU A 41 12.15 3.05 -2.71
C LEU A 41 13.50 2.41 -3.07
N PRO A 42 13.62 1.08 -3.01
CA PRO A 42 14.82 0.39 -3.49
C PRO A 42 15.06 0.67 -4.98
N ASP A 43 16.33 0.78 -5.36
CA ASP A 43 16.74 1.10 -6.74
C ASP A 43 16.20 0.08 -7.78
N THR A 44 16.04 -1.18 -7.37
CA THR A 44 15.44 -2.23 -8.20
C THR A 44 13.99 -1.90 -8.58
N SER A 45 13.23 -1.35 -7.64
CA SER A 45 11.83 -0.94 -7.85
C SER A 45 11.77 0.35 -8.67
N ILE A 46 12.68 1.31 -8.40
CA ILE A 46 12.81 2.52 -9.20
C ILE A 46 13.15 2.18 -10.66
N GLY A 47 14.04 1.21 -10.91
CA GLY A 47 14.38 0.74 -12.25
C GLY A 47 13.17 0.17 -13.01
N ALA A 48 12.30 -0.58 -12.32
CA ALA A 48 11.06 -1.08 -12.91
C ALA A 48 10.09 0.05 -13.29
N ILE A 49 10.00 1.10 -12.47
CA ILE A 49 9.18 2.29 -12.74
C ILE A 49 9.73 3.05 -13.95
N LYS A 50 11.05 3.30 -14.00
CA LYS A 50 11.70 3.94 -15.16
C LYS A 50 11.45 3.16 -16.45
N LYS A 51 11.56 1.83 -16.42
CA LYS A 51 11.28 0.99 -17.59
C LYS A 51 9.83 1.11 -18.06
N LYS A 52 8.87 1.20 -17.14
CA LYS A 52 7.46 1.45 -17.50
C LYS A 52 7.24 2.84 -18.10
N GLN A 53 7.89 3.88 -17.58
CA GLN A 53 7.82 5.24 -18.14
C GLN A 53 8.31 5.28 -19.58
N VAL A 54 9.49 4.70 -19.86
CA VAL A 54 10.02 4.60 -21.22
C VAL A 54 9.04 3.85 -22.13
N GLY A 55 8.45 2.75 -21.66
CA GLY A 55 7.43 2.01 -22.41
C GLY A 55 6.14 2.80 -22.70
N GLN A 56 5.86 3.86 -21.92
CA GLN A 56 4.74 4.77 -22.14
C GLN A 56 5.12 6.01 -22.96
N GLY A 57 6.38 6.09 -23.44
CA GLY A 57 6.90 7.26 -24.17
C GLY A 57 7.18 8.48 -23.28
N LEU A 58 7.24 8.28 -21.95
CA LEU A 58 7.61 9.32 -21.01
C LEU A 58 9.12 9.33 -20.81
N GLU A 59 9.74 10.52 -20.88
CA GLU A 59 11.17 10.67 -20.59
C GLU A 59 11.46 10.26 -19.14
N PRO A 60 12.42 9.35 -18.91
CA PRO A 60 12.75 8.91 -17.57
C PRO A 60 13.43 10.07 -16.83
N SER A 61 12.78 10.55 -15.76
CA SER A 61 13.40 11.56 -14.89
C SER A 61 14.76 11.06 -14.40
N ALA A 62 15.80 11.90 -14.53
CA ALA A 62 17.16 11.59 -14.13
C ALA A 62 17.23 11.16 -12.65
N GLU A 63 16.39 11.77 -11.80
CA GLU A 63 16.28 11.43 -10.38
C GLU A 63 14.81 11.29 -9.96
N LEU A 64 14.35 10.04 -9.83
CA LEU A 64 13.05 9.74 -9.24
C LEU A 64 13.23 9.58 -7.72
N ASP A 65 12.96 10.64 -6.95
CA ASP A 65 12.86 10.55 -5.49
C ASP A 65 11.46 10.06 -5.09
N ILE A 66 11.22 8.76 -5.30
CA ILE A 66 9.97 8.12 -4.90
C ILE A 66 10.16 7.50 -3.51
N ARG A 67 9.32 7.94 -2.58
CA ARG A 67 9.30 7.47 -1.19
C ARG A 67 8.03 6.70 -0.91
N TRP A 68 8.12 5.76 0.02
CA TRP A 68 7.00 4.98 0.52
C TRP A 68 6.97 5.02 2.04
N ARG A 69 5.78 4.89 2.61
CA ARG A 69 5.56 4.81 4.05
C ARG A 69 4.46 3.80 4.32
N LEU A 70 4.63 3.00 5.38
CA LEU A 70 3.58 2.11 5.83
C LEU A 70 2.55 2.90 6.66
N LEU A 71 1.28 2.82 6.28
CA LEU A 71 0.17 3.47 6.98
C LEU A 71 -0.61 2.43 7.79
N SER A 72 -0.91 2.72 9.05
CA SER A 72 -1.75 1.90 9.91
C SER A 72 -3.06 2.60 10.21
N GLY A 73 -4.19 1.95 9.92
CA GLY A 73 -5.51 2.49 10.23
C GLY A 73 -5.75 2.67 11.75
N LYS A 74 -5.06 1.90 12.59
CA LYS A 74 -5.19 1.96 14.05
C LYS A 74 -4.50 3.19 14.68
N ILE A 75 -3.42 3.68 14.05
CA ILE A 75 -2.58 4.79 14.53
C ILE A 75 -2.61 5.95 13.51
N ALA A 76 -3.69 6.07 12.75
CA ALA A 76 -3.80 7.05 11.68
C ALA A 76 -4.03 8.46 12.23
N SER A 77 -3.11 9.39 11.92
CA SER A 77 -3.39 10.84 12.00
C SER A 77 -4.51 11.21 11.04
N ASP A 78 -5.10 12.40 11.18
CA ASP A 78 -6.16 12.84 10.27
C ASP A 78 -5.68 12.91 8.81
N ASP A 79 -4.45 13.34 8.56
CA ASP A 79 -3.83 13.29 7.22
C ASP A 79 -3.74 11.85 6.68
N THR A 80 -3.38 10.89 7.54
CA THR A 80 -3.29 9.47 7.18
C THR A 80 -4.66 8.91 6.82
N ARG A 81 -5.71 9.31 7.54
CA ARG A 81 -7.09 8.90 7.24
C ARG A 81 -7.54 9.42 5.88
N VAL A 82 -7.19 10.66 5.53
CA VAL A 82 -7.46 11.23 4.21
C VAL A 82 -6.74 10.44 3.11
N LEU A 83 -5.47 10.11 3.30
CA LEU A 83 -4.71 9.28 2.34
C LEU A 83 -5.34 7.89 2.16
N LEU A 84 -5.72 7.23 3.26
CA LEU A 84 -6.39 5.94 3.21
C LEU A 84 -7.74 6.03 2.48
N SER A 85 -8.52 7.10 2.71
CA SER A 85 -9.78 7.34 2.01
C SER A 85 -9.57 7.51 0.49
N LYS A 86 -8.55 8.27 0.08
CA LYS A 86 -8.17 8.40 -1.34
C LYS A 86 -7.75 7.07 -1.95
N ALA A 87 -6.96 6.27 -1.23
CA ALA A 87 -6.55 4.95 -1.70
C ALA A 87 -7.76 4.02 -1.93
N VAL A 88 -8.72 4.03 -1.00
CA VAL A 88 -9.99 3.30 -1.15
C VAL A 88 -10.72 3.73 -2.43
N ALA A 89 -10.80 5.04 -2.72
CA ALA A 89 -11.40 5.53 -3.95
C ALA A 89 -10.68 5.04 -5.22
N ILE A 90 -9.35 4.96 -5.22
CA ILE A 90 -8.56 4.40 -6.34
C ILE A 90 -8.90 2.93 -6.56
N PHE A 91 -8.96 2.12 -5.50
CA PHE A 91 -9.33 0.71 -5.62
C PHE A 91 -10.77 0.51 -6.10
N HIS A 92 -11.67 1.42 -5.74
CA HIS A 92 -13.03 1.44 -6.28
C HIS A 92 -13.06 1.83 -7.76
N ALA A 93 -12.25 2.80 -8.18
CA ALA A 93 -12.13 3.21 -9.59
C ALA A 93 -11.49 2.12 -10.46
N MET A 94 -10.48 1.42 -9.96
CA MET A 94 -9.82 0.32 -10.67
C MET A 94 -10.73 -0.91 -10.87
N LYS A 95 -11.82 -1.06 -10.10
CA LYS A 95 -12.85 -2.08 -10.36
C LYS A 95 -13.60 -1.86 -11.67
N PHE A 96 -13.44 -0.73 -12.35
CA PHE A 96 -14.12 -0.42 -13.61
C PHE A 96 -13.35 -0.79 -14.89
N CYS A 97 -12.18 -1.46 -14.80
CA CYS A 97 -11.50 -1.98 -15.99
C CYS A 97 -11.97 -3.37 -16.46
N TYR A 98 -12.98 -3.97 -15.81
CA TYR A 98 -13.65 -5.19 -16.28
C TYR A 98 -15.14 -4.94 -16.49
N THR A 99 -15.47 -4.14 -17.51
CA THR A 99 -16.73 -4.21 -18.28
C THR A 99 -16.50 -3.56 -19.63
#